data_AF-A0A2L0U048-F1
#
_entry.id   AF-A0A2L0U048-F1
#
_cell.length_a   1.000
_cell.length_b   1.000
_cell.length_c   1.000
_cell.angle_alpha   90.00
_cell.angle_beta   90.00
_cell.angle_gamma   90.00
#
_symmetry.space_group_name_H-M   'P 1'
#
loop_
_entity.id
_entity.type
_entity.pdbx_description
1 polymer ?
#
loop_
_entity_poly.entity_id
_entity_poly.type
_entity_poly.pdbx_seq_one_letter_code
_entity_poly.pdbx_strand_id
1 'polypeptide(L)' 'MEFDKHDLEIDGDRVWLLDADGQRLCDLNDMRLLDFEWRISVEGGLLNFDLEASEWRQRLLDAGLQLD' A
#
# COMPACT_ATOMS: atom_id res chain seq x y z
N MET A 1 -6.79 15.26 7.26
CA MET A 1 -6.78 13.87 6.74
C MET A 1 -5.39 13.38 7.05
N GLU A 2 -5.27 12.55 8.07
CA GLU A 2 -3.98 12.10 8.59
C GLU A 2 -3.44 11.05 7.61
N PHE A 3 -2.72 11.51 6.59
CA PHE A 3 -1.95 10.67 5.68
C PHE A 3 -0.73 10.05 6.36
N ASP A 4 -0.46 10.47 7.59
CA ASP A 4 0.73 10.12 8.32
C ASP A 4 0.62 8.75 8.98
N LYS A 5 1.61 7.93 8.63
CA LYS A 5 2.05 6.69 9.28
C LYS A 5 1.44 5.39 8.74
N HIS A 6 1.37 5.24 7.43
CA HIS A 6 1.54 3.89 6.89
C HIS A 6 3.02 3.68 6.54
N ASP A 7 3.49 2.45 6.66
CA ASP A 7 4.85 2.09 6.22
C ASP A 7 4.85 0.75 5.46
N LEU A 8 5.98 0.39 4.87
CA LEU A 8 6.18 -0.86 4.16
C LEU A 8 7.18 -1.73 4.91
N GLU A 9 6.83 -3.01 5.07
CA GLU A 9 7.76 -4.04 5.51
C GLU A 9 7.87 -5.13 4.44
N ILE A 10 9.11 -5.43 4.03
CA ILE A 10 9.40 -6.51 3.11
C ILE A 10 9.82 -7.73 3.93
N ASP A 11 9.02 -8.80 3.90
CA ASP A 11 9.25 -10.05 4.63
C ASP A 11 9.28 -11.22 3.63
N GLY A 12 10.47 -11.52 3.11
CA GLY A 12 10.65 -12.53 2.07
C GLY A 12 10.05 -12.09 0.74
N ASP A 13 9.05 -12.82 0.27
CA ASP A 13 8.28 -12.52 -0.94
C ASP A 13 7.05 -11.64 -0.67
N ARG A 14 6.79 -11.28 0.59
CA ARG A 14 5.63 -10.50 1.02
C ARG A 14 5.94 -9.03 1.18
N VAL A 15 4.97 -8.18 0.86
CA VAL A 15 5.08 -6.72 1.04
C VAL A 15 3.94 -6.29 1.95
N TRP A 16 4.23 -6.10 3.23
CA TRP A 16 3.23 -5.72 4.22
C TRP A 16 3.05 -4.21 4.27
N LEU A 17 1.79 -3.77 4.24
CA LEU A 17 1.44 -2.44 4.69
C LEU A 17 1.32 -2.43 6.21
N LEU A 18 2.03 -1.51 6.85
CA LEU A 18 1.98 -1.28 8.29
C LEU A 18 1.08 -0.10 8.61
N ASP A 19 0.39 -0.16 9.75
CA ASP A 19 -0.29 1.00 10.34
C ASP A 19 0.69 1.89 11.13
N ALA A 20 0.12 2.91 11.78
CA ALA A 20 0.84 3.90 12.56
C ALA A 20 1.62 3.34 13.75
N ASP A 21 1.19 2.19 14.25
CA ASP A 21 1.79 1.49 15.38
C ASP A 21 2.74 0.37 14.91
N GLY A 22 2.98 0.26 13.60
CA GLY A 22 3.82 -0.76 12.98
C GLY A 22 3.16 -2.12 12.85
N GLN A 23 1.82 -2.22 12.98
CA GLN A 23 1.11 -3.47 12.84
C GLN A 23 0.82 -3.77 11.37
N ARG A 24 1.02 -5.03 10.97
CA ARG A 24 0.70 -5.51 9.62
C ARG A 24 -0.81 -5.44 9.37
N LEU A 25 -1.23 -4.57 8.46
CA LEU A 25 -2.62 -4.43 8.02
C LEU A 25 -2.97 -5.47 6.95
N CYS A 26 -2.13 -5.56 5.91
CA CYS A 26 -2.34 -6.48 4.80
C CYS A 26 -1.05 -6.72 4.01
N ASP A 27 -1.01 -7.85 3.30
CA ASP A 27 0.01 -8.15 2.29
C ASP A 27 -0.44 -7.56 0.95
N LEU A 28 0.31 -6.60 0.42
CA LEU A 28 -0.01 -5.87 -0.78
C LEU A 28 0.10 -6.73 -2.06
N ASN A 29 0.81 -7.86 -2.02
CA ASN A 29 0.80 -8.82 -3.14
C ASN A 29 -0.55 -9.52 -3.30
N ASP A 30 -1.33 -9.62 -2.22
CA ASP A 30 -2.68 -10.20 -2.23
C ASP A 30 -3.76 -9.14 -2.53
N MET A 31 -3.36 -7.88 -2.73
CA MET A 31 -4.25 -6.75 -2.96
C MET A 31 -4.17 -6.28 -4.41
N ARG A 32 -5.26 -5.69 -4.89
CA ARG A 32 -5.28 -4.94 -6.14
C ARG A 32 -4.94 -3.49 -5.86
N LEU A 33 -3.94 -2.96 -6.57
CA LEU A 33 -3.48 -1.58 -6.43
C LEU A 33 -3.86 -0.81 -7.69
N LEU A 34 -4.81 0.12 -7.55
CA LEU A 34 -5.32 0.93 -8.67
C LEU A 34 -4.76 2.34 -8.60
N ASP A 35 -4.05 2.79 -9.63
CA ASP A 35 -3.50 4.14 -9.70
C ASP A 35 -4.45 5.10 -10.42
N PHE A 36 -5.04 6.02 -9.67
CA PHE A 36 -5.94 7.06 -10.19
C PHE A 36 -5.25 8.42 -10.37
N GLU A 37 -3.94 8.43 -10.60
CA GLU A 37 -3.06 9.62 -10.72
C GLU A 37 -2.83 10.39 -9.42
N TRP A 38 -3.89 10.71 -8.67
CA TRP A 38 -3.84 11.49 -7.42
C TRP A 38 -3.95 10.63 -6.16
N ARG A 39 -4.44 9.39 -6.28
CA ARG A 39 -4.49 8.39 -5.22
C ARG A 39 -4.20 7.00 -5.76
N ILE A 40 -3.77 6.11 -4.87
CA ILE A 40 -3.69 4.68 -5.14
C ILE A 40 -4.73 4.00 -4.27
N SER A 41 -5.67 3.29 -4.88
CA SER A 41 -6.66 2.51 -4.13
C SER A 41 -6.12 1.11 -3.88
N VAL A 42 -6.18 0.67 -2.63
CA VAL A 42 -5.81 -0.68 -2.20
C VAL A 42 -7.09 -1.45 -1.95
N GLU A 43 -7.36 -2.44 -2.80
CA GLU A 43 -8.61 -3.20 -2.78
C GLU A 43 -8.34 -4.70 -2.63
N GLY A 44 -8.96 -5.34 -1.63
CA GLY A 44 -8.96 -6.79 -1.52
C GLY A 44 -9.52 -7.32 -0.21
N GLY A 45 -10.19 -8.47 -0.27
CA GLY A 45 -10.89 -9.06 0.86
C GLY A 45 -11.99 -8.14 1.40
N LEU A 46 -11.81 -7.63 2.63
CA LEU A 46 -12.70 -6.66 3.27
C LEU A 46 -12.07 -5.26 3.39
N LEU A 47 -10.87 -5.06 2.81
CA LEU A 47 -10.15 -3.80 2.86
C LEU A 47 -10.36 -3.02 1.56
N ASN A 48 -10.69 -1.75 1.73
CA ASN A 48 -10.72 -0.74 0.69
C ASN A 48 -10.31 0.58 1.32
N PHE A 49 -9.15 1.11 0.92
CA PHE A 49 -8.66 2.41 1.38
C PHE A 49 -7.74 3.03 0.33
N ASP A 50 -7.46 4.31 0.51
CA ASP A 50 -6.66 5.09 -0.42
C ASP A 50 -5.33 5.51 0.20
N LEU A 51 -4.27 5.44 -0.60
CA LEU A 51 -2.95 5.99 -0.34
C LEU A 51 -2.72 7.22 -1.21
N GLU A 52 -1.96 8.19 -0.71
CA GLU A 52 -1.61 9.37 -1.51
C GLU A 52 -0.61 8.98 -2.61
N ALA A 53 -0.99 9.16 -3.88
CA ALA A 53 -0.15 8.70 -5.00
C ALA A 53 1.21 9.40 -5.06
N SER A 54 1.29 10.67 -4.63
CA SER A 54 2.51 11.47 -4.61
C SER A 54 3.61 10.84 -3.73
N GLU A 55 3.21 10.18 -2.64
CA GLU A 55 4.10 9.54 -1.68
C GLU A 55 4.28 8.05 -1.99
N TRP A 56 3.19 7.36 -2.31
CA TRP A 56 3.16 5.90 -2.33
C TRP A 56 3.51 5.28 -3.67
N ARG A 57 3.30 5.98 -4.79
CA ARG A 57 3.52 5.41 -6.13
C ARG A 57 4.92 4.84 -6.27
N GLN A 58 5.94 5.66 -6.01
CA GLN A 58 7.32 5.21 -6.19
C GLN A 58 7.69 4.13 -5.15
N ARG A 59 7.22 4.25 -3.91
CA ARG A 59 7.48 3.27 -2.84
C ARG A 59 6.94 1.88 -3.20
N LEU A 60 5.72 1.82 -3.75
CA LEU A 60 5.09 0.57 -4.18
C LEU A 60 5.82 -0.04 -5.38
N LEU A 61 6.19 0.77 -6.36
CA LEU A 61 6.98 0.31 -7.52
C LEU A 61 8.36 -0.20 -7.11
N ASP A 62 9.04 0.50 -6.19
CA ASP A 62 10.35 0.10 -5.65
C ASP A 62 10.27 -1.19 -4.82
N ALA A 63 9.11 -1.45 -4.20
CA ALA A 63 8.80 -2.72 -3.52
C ALA A 63 8.46 -3.86 -4.50
N GLY A 64 8.46 -3.61 -5.81
CA GLY A 64 8.19 -4.60 -6.84
C GLY A 64 6.72 -4.88 -7.09
N LEU A 65 5.82 -4.06 -6.54
CA LEU A 65 4.37 -4.18 -6.74
C LEU A 65 3.96 -3.59 -8.09
N GLN A 66 2.90 -4.15 -8.67
CA GLN A 66 2.30 -3.64 -9.90
C GLN A 66 1.12 -2.73 -9.56
N LEU A 67 1.03 -1.61 -10.26
CA LEU A 67 -0.08 -0.67 -10.18
C LEU A 67 -0.87 -0.74 -11.49
N ASP A 68 -2.18 -1.00 -11.37
CA ASP A 68 -3.16 -1.08 -12.46
C ASP A 68 -3.73 0.30 -12.82
#